data_AF-A0A7X7VPV9-F1
#
_entry.id   AF-A0A7X7VPV9-F1
#
_cell.length_a   1.000
_cell.length_b   1.000
_cell.length_c   1.000
_cell.angle_alpha   90.00
_cell.angle_beta   90.00
_cell.angle_gamma   90.00
#
_symmetry.space_group_name_H-M   'P 1'
#
loop_
_entity.id
_entity.type
_entity.pdbx_description
1 polymer ?
#
loop_
_entity_poly.entity_id
_entity_poly.type
_entity_poly.pdbx_seq_one_letter_code
_entity_poly.pdbx_strand_id
1 'polypeptide(L)'
;MAKTDISAYKTFDDICKRLDDIIDEVRDKDTSLETSLDLFDEAIDLGSAAVDMVDVTELSSSEQAQLKQAGAEGAAEAAPPTPASEAAAGTVAAADSSDARAASAK
;
A
#
# COMPACT_ATOMS: atom_id res chain seq x y z
N MET A 1 3.10 -7.30 -20.26
CA MET A 1 3.19 -8.19 -19.09
C MET A 1 1.83 -8.80 -18.86
N ALA A 2 1.69 -10.10 -19.12
CA ALA A 2 0.51 -10.82 -18.67
C ALA A 2 0.62 -10.97 -17.16
N LYS A 3 -0.42 -10.60 -16.42
CA LYS A 3 -0.49 -10.90 -14.98
C LYS A 3 -0.60 -12.40 -14.83
N THR A 4 0.27 -13.00 -14.04
CA THR A 4 0.21 -14.44 -13.75
C THR A 4 -0.99 -14.71 -12.86
N ASP A 5 -1.76 -15.76 -13.14
CA ASP A 5 -2.94 -16.09 -12.35
C ASP A 5 -2.53 -16.77 -11.03
N ILE A 6 -2.23 -15.93 -10.03
CA ILE A 6 -1.88 -16.34 -8.67
C ILE A 6 -3.08 -16.78 -7.82
N SER A 7 -4.31 -16.69 -8.34
CA SER A 7 -5.54 -17.04 -7.61
C SER A 7 -5.62 -18.52 -7.20
N ALA A 8 -4.79 -19.37 -7.82
CA ALA A 8 -4.69 -20.79 -7.53
C ALA A 8 -3.99 -21.07 -6.18
N TYR A 9 -3.12 -20.17 -5.70
CA TYR A 9 -2.31 -20.38 -4.51
C TYR A 9 -2.96 -19.71 -3.29
N LYS A 10 -3.68 -20.51 -2.50
CA LYS A 10 -4.53 -20.01 -1.40
C LYS A 10 -3.83 -19.97 -0.05
N THR A 11 -2.73 -20.71 0.09
CA THR A 11 -1.96 -20.80 1.33
C THR A 11 -0.51 -20.43 1.06
N PHE A 12 0.18 -19.99 2.12
CA PHE A 12 1.60 -19.69 2.06
C PHE A 12 2.43 -20.92 1.61
N ASP A 13 2.07 -22.11 2.09
CA ASP A 13 2.72 -23.37 1.69
C ASP A 13 2.55 -23.67 0.20
N ASP A 14 1.38 -23.35 -0.39
CA ASP A 14 1.17 -23.51 -1.83
C ASP A 14 2.05 -22.55 -2.64
N ILE A 15 2.22 -21.32 -2.15
CA ILE A 15 3.13 -20.34 -2.76
C ILE A 15 4.59 -20.82 -2.66
N CYS A 16 5.02 -21.32 -1.50
CA CYS A 16 6.38 -21.83 -1.31
C CYS A 16 6.68 -23.00 -2.26
N LYS A 17 5.76 -23.97 -2.39
CA LYS A 17 5.92 -25.08 -3.33
C LYS A 17 6.07 -24.59 -4.77
N ARG A 18 5.27 -23.60 -5.19
CA ARG A 18 5.39 -23.05 -6.55
C ARG A 18 6.72 -22.34 -6.75
N LEU A 19 7.21 -21.60 -5.75
CA LEU A 19 8.52 -20.95 -5.82
C LEU A 19 9.65 -21.99 -5.96
N ASP A 20 9.56 -23.12 -5.26
CA ASP A 20 10.51 -24.24 -5.41
C ASP A 20 10.45 -24.85 -6.82
N ASP A 21 9.25 -25.08 -7.36
CA ASP A 21 9.07 -25.57 -8.73
C ASP A 21 9.69 -24.61 -9.76
N ILE A 22 9.47 -23.30 -9.58
CA ILE A 22 10.06 -22.24 -10.43
C ILE A 22 11.59 -22.28 -10.35
N ILE A 23 12.18 -22.49 -9.16
CA ILE A 23 13.64 -22.60 -9.00
C ILE A 23 14.17 -23.78 -9.80
N ASP A 24 13.48 -24.92 -9.76
CA ASP A 24 13.89 -26.10 -10.53
C ASP A 24 13.76 -25.88 -12.04
N GLU A 25 12.67 -25.25 -12.50
CA GLU A 25 12.47 -24.89 -13.92
C GLU A 25 13.53 -23.90 -14.44
N VAL A 26 13.88 -22.87 -13.67
CA VAL A 26 14.90 -21.86 -14.06
C VAL A 26 16.31 -22.45 -14.06
N ARG A 27 16.56 -23.48 -13.25
CA ARG A 27 17.86 -24.18 -13.20
C ARG A 27 18.03 -25.18 -14.34
N ASP A 28 16.95 -25.56 -15.00
CA ASP A 28 17.00 -26.42 -16.17
C ASP A 28 17.68 -25.66 -17.34
N LYS A 29 18.64 -26.33 -17.98
CA LYS A 29 19.40 -25.79 -19.11
C LYS A 29 18.60 -25.79 -20.41
N ASP A 30 17.53 -26.58 -20.45
CA ASP A 30 16.62 -26.63 -21.58
C ASP A 30 15.55 -25.52 -21.52
N THR A 31 15.45 -24.81 -20.40
CA THR A 31 14.60 -23.62 -20.25
C THR A 31 15.20 -22.42 -20.98
N SER A 32 14.41 -21.80 -21.85
CA SER A 32 14.83 -20.61 -22.58
C SER A 32 14.90 -19.37 -21.68
N LEU A 33 15.73 -18.39 -22.05
CA LEU A 33 15.82 -17.13 -21.29
C LEU A 33 14.46 -16.41 -21.20
N GLU A 34 13.67 -16.41 -22.28
CA GLU A 34 12.35 -15.77 -22.27
C GLU A 34 11.43 -16.45 -21.25
N THR A 35 11.41 -17.78 -21.24
CA THR A 35 10.67 -18.56 -20.24
C THR A 35 11.17 -18.31 -18.82
N SER A 36 12.49 -18.23 -18.60
CA SER A 36 13.03 -17.89 -17.29
C SER A 36 12.64 -16.49 -16.82
N LEU A 37 12.49 -15.52 -17.74
CA LEU A 37 12.03 -14.17 -17.40
C LEU A 37 10.54 -14.16 -17.04
N ASP A 38 9.71 -14.91 -17.76
CA ASP A 38 8.29 -15.06 -17.42
C ASP A 38 8.10 -15.72 -16.04
N LEU A 39 8.89 -16.76 -15.74
CA LEU A 39 8.91 -17.41 -14.42
C LEU A 39 9.37 -16.47 -13.30
N PHE A 40 10.27 -15.53 -13.61
CA PHE A 40 10.74 -14.53 -12.65
C PHE A 40 9.63 -13.52 -12.31
N ASP A 41 8.88 -13.06 -13.32
CA ASP A 41 7.72 -12.20 -13.12
C ASP A 41 6.64 -12.92 -12.28
N GLU A 42 6.39 -14.22 -12.55
CA GLU A 42 5.52 -15.04 -11.69
C GLU A 42 6.02 -15.10 -10.23
N ALA A 43 7.32 -15.28 -10.01
CA ALA A 43 7.89 -15.31 -8.67
C ALA A 43 7.74 -13.97 -7.93
N ILE A 44 7.79 -12.83 -8.64
CA ILE A 44 7.55 -11.50 -8.05
C ILE A 44 6.09 -11.36 -7.60
N ASP A 45 5.15 -11.79 -8.44
CA ASP A 45 3.71 -11.78 -8.12
C ASP A 45 3.41 -12.68 -6.91
N LEU A 46 3.99 -13.89 -6.87
CA LEU A 46 3.88 -14.84 -5.75
C LEU A 46 4.49 -14.28 -4.46
N GLY A 47 5.69 -13.70 -4.54
CA GLY A 47 6.36 -13.10 -3.38
C GLY A 47 5.55 -11.94 -2.80
N SER A 48 4.95 -11.11 -3.66
CA SER A 48 4.07 -10.02 -3.24
C SER A 48 2.84 -10.55 -2.51
N ALA A 49 2.18 -11.57 -3.05
CA ALA A 49 1.03 -12.22 -2.42
C ALA A 49 1.39 -12.91 -1.08
N ALA A 50 2.57 -13.50 -0.98
CA ALA A 50 3.04 -14.13 0.26
C ALA A 50 3.28 -13.11 1.37
N VAL A 51 3.87 -11.95 1.04
CA VAL A 51 4.03 -10.84 2.00
C VAL A 51 2.68 -10.36 2.48
N ASP A 52 1.74 -10.12 1.57
CA ASP A 52 0.38 -9.69 1.91
C ASP A 52 -0.32 -10.70 2.83
N MET A 53 -0.13 -12.00 2.61
CA MET A 53 -0.74 -13.07 3.40
C MET A 53 -0.19 -13.17 4.83
N VAL A 54 1.11 -12.91 5.02
CA VAL A 54 1.76 -12.90 6.34
C VAL A 54 1.48 -11.59 7.08
N ASP A 55 1.20 -10.51 6.36
CA ASP A 55 0.85 -9.20 6.93
C ASP A 55 -0.61 -9.12 7.44
N VAL A 56 -1.46 -10.12 7.13
CA VAL A 56 -2.79 -10.22 7.72
C VAL A 56 -2.67 -10.58 9.20
N THR A 57 -2.88 -9.59 10.06
CA THR A 57 -3.03 -9.82 11.51
C THR A 57 -4.20 -10.77 11.77
N GLU A 58 -3.91 -12.00 12.22
CA GLU A 58 -4.94 -12.94 12.69
C GLU A 58 -5.47 -12.51 14.05
N LEU A 59 -6.34 -11.50 14.03
CA LEU A 59 -7.05 -11.04 15.22
C LEU A 59 -8.14 -12.05 15.57
N SER A 60 -8.15 -12.52 16.82
CA SER A 60 -9.27 -13.31 17.34
C SER A 60 -10.59 -12.54 17.21
N SER A 61 -11.72 -13.24 17.20
CA SER A 61 -13.03 -12.58 17.10
C SER A 61 -13.27 -11.55 18.20
N SER A 62 -12.70 -11.75 19.41
CA SER A 62 -12.76 -10.76 20.49
C SER A 62 -11.85 -9.56 20.26
N GLU A 63 -10.67 -9.74 19.65
CA GLU A 63 -9.77 -8.64 19.32
C GLU A 63 -10.32 -7.81 18.15
N GLN A 64 -10.90 -8.45 17.14
CA GLN A 64 -11.63 -7.75 16.07
C GLN A 64 -12.82 -6.95 16.60
N ALA A 65 -13.56 -7.48 17.59
CA ALA A 65 -14.65 -6.76 18.23
C ALA A 65 -14.13 -5.53 19.01
N GLN A 66 -13.02 -5.70 19.75
CA GLN A 66 -12.39 -4.60 20.49
C GLN A 66 -11.81 -3.52 19.57
N LEU A 67 -11.18 -3.88 18.44
CA LEU A 67 -10.73 -2.91 17.44
C LEU A 67 -11.91 -2.16 16.79
N LYS A 68 -12.99 -2.86 16.45
CA LYS A 68 -14.22 -2.23 15.93
C LYS A 68 -14.84 -1.27 16.95
N GLN A 69 -14.83 -1.63 18.23
CA GLN A 69 -15.32 -0.79 19.31
C GLN A 69 -14.43 0.45 19.51
N ALA A 70 -13.10 0.27 19.59
CA ALA A 70 -12.15 1.38 19.74
C ALA A 70 -12.18 2.35 18.55
N GLY A 71 -12.38 1.85 17.32
CA GLY A 71 -12.55 2.69 16.14
C GLY A 71 -13.87 3.49 16.13
N ALA A 72 -14.94 2.94 16.71
CA ALA A 72 -16.21 3.64 16.89
C ALA A 72 -16.15 4.70 17.99
N GLU A 73 -15.41 4.44 19.07
CA GLU A 73 -15.18 5.38 20.17
C GLU A 73 -14.28 6.56 19.74
N GLY A 74 -13.29 6.33 18.87
CA GLY A 74 -12.45 7.40 18.28
C GLY A 74 -13.17 8.30 17.27
N ALA A 75 -14.22 7.83 16.60
CA ALA A 75 -15.03 8.65 15.68
C ALA A 75 -16.00 9.60 16.42
N ALA A 76 -16.32 9.33 17.68
CA ALA A 76 -17.14 10.21 18.51
C ALA A 76 -16.36 11.43 19.06
N GLU A 77 -15.02 11.41 19.01
CA GLU A 77 -14.13 12.50 19.41
C GLU A 77 -13.56 13.29 18.21
N ALA A 78 -14.31 13.37 17.11
CA ALA A 78 -14.02 14.30 16.02
C ALA A 78 -15.27 15.15 15.71
N ALA A 79 -15.81 15.79 16.75
CA ALA A 79 -16.74 16.89 16.54
C ALA A 79 -15.98 18.05 15.86
N PRO A 80 -16.50 18.61 14.74
CA PRO A 80 -15.86 19.75 14.10
C PRO A 80 -15.86 20.95 15.06
N PRO A 81 -14.82 21.79 15.10
CA PRO A 81 -14.90 23.04 15.84
C PRO A 81 -16.02 23.89 15.24
N THR A 82 -17.01 24.21 16.06
CA THR A 82 -18.09 25.14 15.74
C THR A 82 -17.49 26.47 15.33
N PRO A 83 -17.77 27.02 14.13
CA PRO A 83 -17.35 28.37 13.82
C PRO A 83 -18.25 29.33 14.59
N ALA A 84 -17.71 29.95 15.64
CA ALA A 84 -18.34 31.10 16.26
C ALA A 84 -18.26 32.27 15.27
N SER A 85 -19.40 32.58 14.65
CA SER A 85 -19.59 33.78 13.83
C SER A 85 -19.67 35.00 14.74
N GLU A 86 -18.60 35.81 14.78
CA GLU A 86 -18.70 37.24 15.08
C GLU A 86 -18.33 38.03 13.83
N ALA A 87 -19.33 38.72 13.29
CA ALA A 87 -19.21 39.68 12.22
C ALA A 87 -19.14 41.11 12.78
N ALA A 88 -18.48 41.98 12.00
CA ALA A 88 -18.37 43.44 12.09
C ALA A 88 -17.19 43.95 12.95
N ALA A 89 -16.33 44.86 12.48
CA ALA A 89 -16.26 45.66 11.27
C ALA A 89 -14.86 46.32 11.16
N GLY A 90 -14.47 46.77 9.96
CA GLY A 90 -13.52 47.88 9.83
C GLY A 90 -12.36 47.69 8.85
N THR A 91 -12.63 47.96 7.57
CA THR A 91 -11.79 48.62 6.55
C THR A 91 -10.40 49.12 7.01
N VAL A 92 -9.27 48.94 6.29
CA VAL A 92 -8.96 49.54 4.97
C VAL A 92 -7.69 48.94 4.33
N ALA A 93 -7.76 48.76 3.01
CA ALA A 93 -6.79 49.11 1.95
C ALA A 93 -5.28 48.75 2.02
N ALA A 94 -4.89 47.90 1.05
CA ALA A 94 -3.90 48.12 -0.03
C ALA A 94 -2.40 48.37 0.26
N ALA A 95 -1.55 47.50 -0.30
CA ALA A 95 -0.35 47.77 -1.12
C ALA A 95 0.48 46.46 -1.18
N ASP A 96 0.48 45.70 -2.29
CA ASP A 96 1.44 45.82 -3.41
C ASP A 96 2.91 46.00 -2.98
N SER A 97 3.73 44.95 -3.09
CA SER A 97 4.76 44.84 -4.12
C SER A 97 5.71 43.65 -3.84
N SER A 98 5.84 42.79 -4.86
CA SER A 98 7.07 42.47 -5.59
C SER A 98 8.38 42.11 -4.87
N ASP A 99 9.14 41.23 -5.54
CA ASP A 99 10.59 40.90 -5.41
C ASP A 99 10.94 39.79 -4.39
N ALA A 100 11.67 38.71 -4.71
CA ALA A 100 12.56 38.44 -5.85
C ALA A 100 12.77 36.92 -6.06
N ARG A 101 12.83 36.52 -7.33
CA ARG A 101 13.51 35.30 -7.81
C ARG A 101 15.03 35.52 -7.81
N ALA A 102 15.82 34.51 -7.41
CA ALA A 102 17.08 34.06 -8.05
C ALA A 102 17.69 32.95 -7.18
N ALA A 103 17.80 31.69 -7.60
CA ALA A 103 18.68 31.13 -8.63
C ALA A 103 20.17 31.03 -8.22
N SER A 104 20.61 29.77 -8.19
CA SER A 104 21.93 29.27 -8.62
C SER A 104 23.17 29.42 -7.73
N ALA A 105 23.67 28.24 -7.34
CA ALA A 105 24.99 27.71 -7.68
C ALA A 105 26.21 28.63 -7.53
N LYS A 106 27.05 28.32 -6.54
CA LYS A 106 28.41 27.85 -6.78
C LYS A 106 28.98 27.19 -5.52
#